data_AF-A0A1G0KDI2-F1
#
_entry.id   AF-A0A1G0KDI2-F1
#
_cell.length_a   1.000
_cell.length_b   1.000
_cell.length_c   1.000
_cell.angle_alpha   90.00
_cell.angle_beta   90.00
_cell.angle_gamma   90.00
#
_symmetry.space_group_name_H-M   'P 1'
#
loop_
_entity.id
_entity.type
_entity.pdbx_description
1 polymer ?
#
loop_
_entity_poly.entity_id
_entity_poly.type
_entity_poly.pdbx_seq_one_letter_code
_entity_poly.pdbx_strand_id
1 'polypeptide(L)'
;LRDWPAVDQNFDQLLWVYQRNYEDGDQELLKIFDQVGSWKIQAYRDGLLKTDGYTTVSDAAHLFSKSIKLTEQRYGETDPRLIDLLYGHTVASYQAMIEYANRPLDKYVDRQATGTVAYVQKCTPVRTATGRIAMSCYVIPVTNISTYTRAQSEKDLDVERRFLAARKSLERIIAIHDAHAELEPESRAEALTHLGDWYILRGSNQTALEHYQNAWQLLAGLPDGDKKTQTLFGSPVPVPSLRLSVPSVDKQVAPANPANFVTVTYDVTKNGRVHNAEITDQSPDASVSARRKVLDSLRKNRFRPRFENGVAVDTLGTVKRFPIN
;
A
#
# COMPACT_ATOMS: atom_id res chain seq x y z
N LEU A 1 26.63 6.45 -14.72
CA LEU A 1 25.73 5.33 -15.08
C LEU A 1 24.64 5.19 -14.02
N ARG A 2 23.57 6.00 -14.10
CA ARG A 2 22.33 5.94 -13.27
C ARG A 2 21.18 6.68 -13.99
N ASP A 3 21.02 6.43 -15.30
CA ASP A 3 19.93 7.03 -16.07
C ASP A 3 18.68 6.14 -15.99
N TRP A 4 18.01 6.17 -14.84
CA TRP A 4 16.81 5.36 -14.59
C TRP A 4 15.64 5.65 -15.52
N PRO A 5 15.38 6.91 -15.94
CA PRO A 5 14.42 7.19 -17.00
C PRO A 5 14.72 6.46 -18.31
N ALA A 6 15.98 6.41 -18.75
CA ALA A 6 16.34 5.64 -19.96
C ALA A 6 16.12 4.13 -19.77
N VAL A 7 16.37 3.59 -18.58
CA VAL A 7 16.08 2.19 -18.25
C VAL A 7 14.57 1.90 -18.33
N ASP A 8 13.73 2.77 -17.76
CA ASP A 8 12.27 2.63 -17.83
C ASP A 8 11.77 2.68 -19.28
N GLN A 9 12.31 3.60 -20.09
CA GLN A 9 11.99 3.68 -21.52
C GLN A 9 12.40 2.41 -22.28
N ASN A 10 13.55 1.81 -21.96
CA ASN A 10 13.99 0.56 -22.58
C ASN A 10 13.05 -0.61 -22.22
N PHE A 11 12.55 -0.66 -20.98
CA PHE A 11 11.54 -1.65 -20.59
C PHE A 11 10.22 -1.47 -21.33
N ASP A 12 9.77 -0.23 -21.51
CA ASP A 12 8.56 0.06 -22.29
C ASP A 12 8.73 -0.35 -23.77
N GLN A 13 9.90 -0.11 -24.36
CA GLN A 13 10.23 -0.58 -25.71
C GLN A 13 10.28 -2.10 -25.81
N LEU A 14 10.91 -2.76 -24.85
CA LEU A 14 11.00 -4.23 -24.80
C LEU A 14 9.60 -4.84 -24.72
N LEU A 15 8.75 -4.34 -23.83
CA LEU A 15 7.37 -4.79 -23.71
C LEU A 15 6.60 -4.63 -25.03
N TRP A 16 6.74 -3.48 -25.68
CA TRP A 16 6.09 -3.21 -26.96
C TRP A 16 6.55 -4.19 -28.06
N VAL A 17 7.85 -4.50 -28.12
CA VAL A 17 8.39 -5.50 -29.07
C VAL A 17 7.80 -6.87 -28.78
N TYR A 18 7.75 -7.30 -27.53
CA TYR A 18 7.22 -8.61 -27.16
C TYR A 18 5.73 -8.72 -27.47
N GLN A 19 4.94 -7.71 -27.14
CA GLN A 19 3.49 -7.69 -27.44
C GLN A 19 3.18 -7.79 -28.94
N ARG A 20 4.12 -7.49 -29.82
CA ARG A 20 3.94 -7.59 -31.28
C ARG A 20 4.42 -8.91 -31.87
N ASN A 21 5.34 -9.58 -31.20
CA ASN A 21 6.02 -10.77 -31.73
C ASN A 21 5.54 -12.06 -31.08
N TYR A 22 4.84 -11.99 -29.95
CA TYR A 22 4.32 -13.13 -29.22
C TYR A 22 2.80 -13.08 -29.13
N GLU A 23 2.17 -14.25 -29.15
CA GLU A 23 0.73 -14.37 -28.92
C GLU A 23 0.35 -13.98 -27.49
N ASP A 24 -0.90 -13.58 -27.31
CA ASP A 24 -1.47 -13.38 -26.00
C ASP A 24 -1.33 -14.67 -25.16
N GLY A 25 -0.80 -14.51 -23.95
CA GLY A 25 -0.52 -15.60 -23.01
C GLY A 25 0.74 -16.43 -23.31
N ASP A 26 1.53 -16.10 -24.33
CA ASP A 26 2.83 -16.76 -24.56
C ASP A 26 3.76 -16.62 -23.34
N GLN A 27 4.49 -17.68 -23.00
CA GLN A 27 5.32 -17.73 -21.80
C GLN A 27 6.43 -16.66 -21.79
N GLU A 28 7.01 -16.32 -22.94
CA GLU A 28 8.04 -15.27 -23.03
C GLU A 28 7.42 -13.89 -22.85
N LEU A 29 6.22 -13.66 -23.38
CA LEU A 29 5.46 -12.43 -23.13
C LEU A 29 5.08 -12.29 -21.65
N LEU A 30 4.65 -13.37 -20.99
CA LEU A 30 4.32 -13.36 -19.56
C LEU A 30 5.54 -13.03 -18.69
N LYS A 31 6.73 -13.56 -19.02
CA LYS A 31 7.98 -13.19 -18.32
C LYS A 31 8.28 -11.70 -18.45
N ILE A 32 8.09 -11.11 -19.63
CA ILE A 32 8.32 -9.67 -19.81
C ILE A 32 7.29 -8.82 -19.05
N PHE A 33 6.03 -9.24 -18.98
CA PHE A 33 5.04 -8.57 -18.15
C PHE A 33 5.46 -8.51 -16.68
N ASP A 34 5.91 -9.64 -16.12
CA ASP A 34 6.39 -9.70 -14.74
C ASP A 34 7.64 -8.82 -14.53
N GLN A 35 8.63 -8.90 -15.42
CA GLN A 35 9.85 -8.09 -15.32
C GLN A 35 9.57 -6.59 -15.34
N VAL A 36 8.74 -6.12 -16.27
CA VAL A 36 8.41 -4.70 -16.41
C VAL A 36 7.54 -4.23 -15.24
N GLY A 37 6.58 -5.03 -14.80
CA GLY A 37 5.74 -4.73 -13.64
C GLY A 37 6.57 -4.62 -12.35
N SER A 38 7.46 -5.58 -12.14
CA SER A 38 8.40 -5.61 -11.01
C SER A 38 9.38 -4.43 -11.03
N TRP A 39 9.90 -4.07 -12.21
CA TRP A 39 10.73 -2.87 -12.38
C TRP A 39 9.97 -1.60 -11.98
N LYS A 40 8.75 -1.39 -12.47
CA LYS A 40 7.96 -0.18 -12.15
C LYS A 40 7.68 -0.07 -10.65
N ILE A 41 7.34 -1.18 -10.00
CA ILE A 41 7.18 -1.24 -8.54
C ILE A 41 8.49 -0.86 -7.82
N GLN A 42 9.62 -1.42 -8.23
CA GLN A 42 10.92 -1.14 -7.62
C GLN A 42 11.34 0.32 -7.82
N ALA A 43 11.23 0.81 -9.05
CA ALA A 43 11.59 2.17 -9.41
C ALA A 43 10.76 3.22 -8.66
N TYR A 44 9.48 2.93 -8.42
CA TYR A 44 8.64 3.74 -7.53
C TYR A 44 9.13 3.72 -6.09
N ARG A 45 9.36 2.52 -5.51
CA ARG A 45 9.78 2.36 -4.11
C ARG A 45 11.09 3.07 -3.80
N ASP A 46 12.00 3.06 -4.75
CA ASP A 46 13.35 3.61 -4.61
C ASP A 46 13.41 5.08 -5.07
N GLY A 47 12.31 5.67 -5.54
CA GLY A 47 12.25 7.06 -6.01
C GLY A 47 13.16 7.32 -7.21
N LEU A 48 13.33 6.32 -8.08
CA LEU A 48 14.29 6.38 -9.19
C LEU A 48 13.79 7.21 -10.39
N LEU A 49 12.47 7.37 -10.51
CA LEU A 49 11.83 8.08 -11.63
C LEU A 49 11.41 9.49 -11.21
N LYS A 50 11.49 10.42 -12.16
CA LYS A 50 10.97 11.79 -12.01
C LYS A 50 9.45 11.89 -12.26
N THR A 51 8.85 10.81 -12.75
CA THR A 51 7.43 10.71 -13.05
C THR A 51 6.60 10.73 -11.76
N ASP A 52 5.34 11.16 -11.83
CA ASP A 52 4.41 11.11 -10.70
C ASP A 52 4.30 9.66 -10.19
N GLY A 53 4.50 9.44 -8.89
CA GLY A 53 4.48 8.09 -8.30
C GLY A 53 3.19 7.34 -8.62
N TYR A 54 2.08 8.08 -8.68
CA TYR A 54 0.78 7.67 -9.19
C TYR A 54 0.85 6.92 -10.54
N THR A 55 1.50 7.49 -11.56
CA THR A 55 1.47 6.90 -12.91
C THR A 55 2.22 5.58 -12.90
N THR A 56 3.38 5.54 -12.25
CA THR A 56 4.24 4.36 -12.23
C THR A 56 3.55 3.15 -11.59
N VAL A 57 2.92 3.32 -10.42
CA VAL A 57 2.24 2.22 -9.72
C VAL A 57 0.90 1.84 -10.37
N SER A 58 0.20 2.81 -10.95
CA SER A 58 -1.03 2.56 -11.70
C SER A 58 -0.75 1.76 -12.99
N ASP A 59 0.33 2.10 -13.70
CA ASP A 59 0.75 1.39 -14.90
C ASP A 59 1.19 -0.03 -14.56
N ALA A 60 1.94 -0.23 -13.46
CA ALA A 60 2.29 -1.56 -12.98
C ALA A 60 1.04 -2.40 -12.65
N ALA A 61 0.06 -1.84 -11.94
CA ALA A 61 -1.18 -2.54 -11.61
C ALA A 61 -1.97 -2.91 -12.88
N HIS A 62 -2.07 -1.98 -13.84
CA HIS A 62 -2.72 -2.24 -15.12
C HIS A 62 -2.00 -3.35 -15.90
N LEU A 63 -0.67 -3.34 -15.90
CA LEU A 63 0.14 -4.33 -16.58
C LEU A 63 -0.08 -5.74 -16.02
N PHE A 64 -0.03 -5.91 -14.69
CA PHE A 64 -0.33 -7.19 -14.07
C PHE A 64 -1.78 -7.62 -14.32
N SER A 65 -2.75 -6.71 -14.23
CA SER A 65 -4.15 -7.01 -14.53
C SER A 65 -4.34 -7.51 -15.96
N LYS A 66 -3.67 -6.89 -16.94
CA LYS A 66 -3.67 -7.36 -18.33
C LYS A 66 -3.02 -8.74 -18.44
N SER A 67 -1.85 -8.94 -17.84
CA SER A 67 -1.14 -10.23 -17.87
C SER A 67 -1.99 -11.36 -17.28
N ILE A 68 -2.61 -11.13 -16.11
CA ILE A 68 -3.53 -12.06 -15.45
C ILE A 68 -4.65 -12.48 -16.41
N LYS A 69 -5.31 -11.52 -17.06
CA LYS A 69 -6.41 -11.79 -17.99
C LYS A 69 -5.95 -12.63 -19.19
N LEU A 70 -4.78 -12.34 -19.76
CA LEU A 70 -4.25 -13.10 -20.89
C LEU A 70 -3.85 -14.53 -20.49
N THR A 71 -3.24 -14.69 -19.31
CA THR A 71 -2.91 -16.01 -18.77
C THR A 71 -4.17 -16.84 -18.50
N GLU A 72 -5.20 -16.25 -17.90
CA GLU A 72 -6.48 -16.93 -17.65
C GLU A 72 -7.13 -17.43 -18.94
N GLN A 73 -7.17 -16.57 -19.97
CA GLN A 73 -7.77 -16.91 -21.26
C GLN A 73 -7.10 -18.10 -21.93
N ARG A 74 -5.79 -18.25 -21.75
CA ARG A 74 -5.00 -19.32 -22.38
C ARG A 74 -4.93 -20.59 -21.54
N TYR A 75 -4.87 -20.46 -20.21
CA TYR A 75 -4.51 -21.56 -19.32
C TYR A 75 -5.54 -21.89 -18.24
N GLY A 76 -6.57 -21.05 -18.09
CA GLY A 76 -7.62 -21.22 -17.09
C GLY A 76 -7.42 -20.36 -15.84
N GLU A 77 -8.50 -20.20 -15.06
CA GLU A 77 -8.55 -19.27 -13.92
C GLU A 77 -7.75 -19.73 -12.69
N THR A 78 -7.41 -21.02 -12.63
CA THR A 78 -6.68 -21.64 -11.52
C THR A 78 -5.24 -22.00 -11.86
N ASP A 79 -4.72 -21.63 -13.03
CA ASP A 79 -3.37 -22.02 -13.44
C ASP A 79 -2.29 -21.43 -12.47
N PRO A 80 -1.34 -22.25 -11.96
CA PRO A 80 -0.32 -21.79 -11.02
C PRO A 80 0.54 -20.61 -11.49
N ARG A 81 0.69 -20.39 -12.80
CA ARG A 81 1.45 -19.25 -13.35
C ARG A 81 0.80 -17.91 -13.03
N LEU A 82 -0.45 -17.91 -12.57
CA LEU A 82 -1.13 -16.71 -12.10
C LEU A 82 -0.61 -16.22 -10.73
N ILE A 83 0.03 -17.07 -9.91
CA ILE A 83 0.39 -16.74 -8.52
C ILE A 83 1.28 -15.49 -8.45
N ASP A 84 2.40 -15.48 -9.19
CA ASP A 84 3.33 -14.34 -9.18
C ASP A 84 2.69 -13.07 -9.75
N LEU A 85 1.90 -13.21 -10.81
CA LEU A 85 1.18 -12.08 -11.41
C LEU A 85 0.14 -11.49 -10.44
N LEU A 86 -0.55 -12.33 -9.68
CA LEU A 86 -1.52 -11.91 -8.66
C LEU A 86 -0.83 -11.25 -7.47
N TYR A 87 0.37 -11.71 -7.06
CA TYR A 87 1.17 -11.02 -6.05
C TYR A 87 1.65 -9.66 -6.54
N GLY A 88 2.13 -9.59 -7.79
CA GLY A 88 2.52 -8.33 -8.44
C GLY A 88 1.38 -7.33 -8.49
N HIS A 89 0.20 -7.80 -8.88
CA HIS A 89 -1.02 -7.00 -8.87
C HIS A 89 -1.41 -6.52 -7.46
N THR A 90 -1.28 -7.38 -6.44
CA THR A 90 -1.55 -7.03 -5.04
C THR A 90 -0.61 -5.91 -4.56
N VAL A 91 0.69 -6.02 -4.82
CA VAL A 91 1.67 -4.99 -4.43
C VAL A 91 1.43 -3.68 -5.16
N ALA A 92 1.26 -3.72 -6.48
CA ALA A 92 0.98 -2.53 -7.26
C ALA A 92 -0.32 -1.84 -6.81
N SER A 93 -1.36 -2.63 -6.53
CA SER A 93 -2.64 -2.11 -6.05
C SER A 93 -2.53 -1.45 -4.67
N TYR A 94 -1.77 -2.01 -3.73
CA TYR A 94 -1.54 -1.35 -2.44
C TYR A 94 -0.78 -0.04 -2.59
N GLN A 95 0.27 -0.03 -3.42
CA GLN A 95 1.04 1.20 -3.64
C GLN A 95 0.20 2.27 -4.32
N ALA A 96 -0.58 1.89 -5.34
CA ALA A 96 -1.56 2.77 -5.97
C ALA A 96 -2.58 3.27 -4.93
N MET A 97 -3.16 2.41 -4.09
CA MET A 97 -4.08 2.86 -3.05
C MET A 97 -3.49 3.97 -2.16
N ILE A 98 -2.22 3.84 -1.73
CA ILE A 98 -1.52 4.87 -0.94
C ILE A 98 -1.39 6.18 -1.74
N GLU A 99 -0.97 6.09 -3.00
CA GLU A 99 -0.82 7.27 -3.86
C GLU A 99 -2.14 7.98 -4.10
N TYR A 100 -3.22 7.25 -4.37
CA TYR A 100 -4.56 7.81 -4.52
C TYR A 100 -5.06 8.44 -3.21
N ALA A 101 -4.78 7.83 -2.06
CA ALA A 101 -5.15 8.39 -0.76
C ALA A 101 -4.40 9.69 -0.45
N ASN A 102 -3.15 9.83 -0.89
CA ASN A 102 -2.34 11.03 -0.70
C ASN A 102 -2.55 12.09 -1.79
N ARG A 103 -3.17 11.73 -2.92
CA ARG A 103 -3.40 12.64 -4.04
C ARG A 103 -4.31 13.81 -3.63
N PRO A 104 -3.91 15.06 -3.91
CA PRO A 104 -4.71 16.22 -3.53
C PRO A 104 -5.98 16.32 -4.39
N LEU A 105 -7.05 16.87 -3.79
CA LEU A 105 -8.38 16.89 -4.41
C LEU A 105 -8.45 17.72 -5.70
N ASP A 106 -7.57 18.71 -5.88
CA ASP A 106 -7.47 19.51 -7.10
C ASP A 106 -7.20 18.67 -8.35
N LYS A 107 -6.59 17.48 -8.19
CA LYS A 107 -6.36 16.53 -9.29
C LYS A 107 -7.61 15.75 -9.72
N TYR A 108 -8.66 15.77 -8.89
CA TYR A 108 -9.96 15.14 -9.17
C TYR A 108 -10.98 16.17 -9.65
N VAL A 109 -10.65 17.45 -9.57
CA VAL A 109 -11.50 18.51 -10.11
C VAL A 109 -11.18 18.68 -11.59
N ASP A 110 -12.19 18.52 -12.45
CA ASP A 110 -12.05 18.85 -13.86
C ASP A 110 -11.63 20.33 -14.02
N ARG A 111 -10.49 20.56 -14.67
CA ARG A 111 -9.94 21.91 -14.91
C ARG A 111 -10.86 22.77 -15.76
N GLN A 112 -11.76 22.17 -16.53
CA GLN A 112 -12.77 22.87 -17.32
C GLN A 112 -14.09 23.03 -16.57
N ALA A 113 -14.25 22.47 -15.37
CA ALA A 113 -15.43 22.69 -14.56
C ALA A 113 -15.46 24.17 -14.11
N THR A 114 -16.37 24.94 -14.72
CA THR A 114 -16.65 26.35 -14.46
C THR A 114 -17.20 26.65 -13.04
N GLY A 115 -17.10 25.70 -12.12
CA GLY A 115 -17.78 25.69 -10.84
C GLY A 115 -16.91 25.55 -9.59
N THR A 116 -15.59 25.75 -9.65
CA THR A 116 -14.71 25.66 -8.46
C THR A 116 -14.94 26.76 -7.43
N VAL A 117 -15.47 27.90 -7.88
CA VAL A 117 -15.80 29.05 -7.05
C VAL A 117 -17.32 29.17 -6.94
N ALA A 118 -17.82 29.18 -5.72
CA ALA A 118 -19.17 29.60 -5.39
C ALA A 118 -19.13 31.02 -4.81
N TYR A 119 -20.24 31.73 -4.89
CA TYR A 119 -20.35 33.08 -4.36
C TYR A 119 -21.34 33.08 -3.20
N VAL A 120 -20.90 33.53 -2.03
CA VAL A 120 -21.75 33.57 -0.82
C VAL A 120 -21.91 35.02 -0.38
N GLN A 121 -23.13 35.41 -0.07
CA GLN A 121 -23.43 36.72 0.49
C GLN A 121 -23.03 36.75 1.97
N LYS A 122 -22.07 37.62 2.30
CA LYS A 122 -21.67 37.91 3.68
C LYS A 122 -22.23 39.27 4.08
N CYS A 123 -23.00 39.30 5.16
CA CYS A 123 -23.53 40.54 5.71
C CYS A 123 -22.86 40.84 7.05
N THR A 124 -22.38 42.08 7.22
CA THR A 124 -21.73 42.56 8.44
C THR A 124 -22.45 43.82 8.96
N PRO A 125 -22.64 43.97 10.28
CA PRO A 125 -23.24 45.17 10.84
C PRO A 125 -22.25 46.33 10.73
N VAL A 126 -22.71 47.44 10.15
CA VAL A 126 -21.95 48.69 10.02
C VAL A 126 -22.74 49.82 10.69
N ARG A 127 -22.03 50.72 11.39
CA ARG A 127 -22.65 51.94 11.92
C ARG A 127 -22.78 52.96 10.80
N THR A 128 -23.99 53.46 10.56
CA THR A 128 -24.25 54.53 9.62
C THR A 128 -23.82 55.88 10.19
N ALA A 129 -23.69 56.90 9.34
CA ALA A 129 -23.39 58.28 9.75
C ALA A 129 -24.41 58.85 10.77
N THR A 130 -25.62 58.27 10.83
CA THR A 130 -26.68 58.63 11.77
C THR A 130 -26.66 57.83 13.09
N GLY A 131 -25.62 57.02 13.32
CA GLY A 131 -25.46 56.21 14.54
C GLY A 131 -26.32 54.93 14.60
N ARG A 132 -27.09 54.62 13.55
CA ARG A 132 -27.89 53.39 13.45
C ARG A 132 -27.01 52.22 12.98
N ILE A 133 -27.33 51.00 13.42
CA ILE A 133 -26.72 49.78 12.87
C ILE A 133 -27.48 49.41 11.60
N ALA A 134 -26.78 49.32 10.48
CA ALA A 134 -27.29 48.79 9.21
C ALA A 134 -26.47 47.57 8.80
N MET A 135 -27.07 46.66 8.02
CA MET A 135 -26.35 45.51 7.47
C MET A 135 -25.70 45.90 6.14
N SER A 136 -24.38 45.83 6.05
CA SER A 136 -23.64 45.89 4.79
C SER A 136 -23.42 44.47 4.28
N CYS A 137 -24.05 44.15 3.15
CA CYS A 137 -23.92 42.85 2.50
C CYS A 137 -23.05 42.97 1.26
N TYR A 138 -22.09 42.06 1.11
CA TYR A 138 -21.24 41.93 -0.06
C TYR A 138 -21.03 40.45 -0.38
N VAL A 139 -20.77 40.16 -1.64
CA VAL A 139 -20.58 38.79 -2.11
C VAL A 139 -19.10 38.46 -2.06
N ILE A 140 -18.75 37.34 -1.44
CA ILE A 140 -17.38 36.82 -1.42
C ILE A 140 -17.27 35.53 -2.22
N PRO A 141 -16.20 35.34 -3.00
CA PRO A 141 -15.91 34.05 -3.61
C PRO A 141 -15.47 33.06 -2.51
N VAL A 142 -16.02 31.86 -2.54
CA VAL A 142 -15.65 30.75 -1.67
C VAL A 142 -15.45 29.49 -2.51
N THR A 143 -14.78 28.49 -1.95
CA THR A 143 -14.66 27.18 -2.58
C THR A 143 -16.02 26.51 -2.73
N ASN A 144 -16.34 26.01 -3.93
CA ASN A 144 -17.59 25.29 -4.15
C ASN A 144 -17.53 23.91 -3.49
N ILE A 145 -18.15 23.78 -2.32
CA ILE A 145 -18.16 22.54 -1.54
C ILE A 145 -18.69 21.37 -2.35
N SER A 146 -19.71 21.55 -3.20
CA SER A 146 -20.27 20.44 -4.01
C SER A 146 -19.27 19.83 -4.98
N THR A 147 -18.41 20.66 -5.58
CA THR A 147 -17.32 20.20 -6.46
C THR A 147 -16.31 19.38 -5.69
N TYR A 148 -15.89 19.84 -4.50
CA TYR A 148 -14.89 19.14 -3.69
C TYR A 148 -15.45 17.91 -2.97
N THR A 149 -16.74 17.89 -2.63
CA THR A 149 -17.42 16.69 -2.14
C THR A 149 -17.45 15.62 -3.23
N ARG A 150 -17.77 15.98 -4.48
CA ARG A 150 -17.71 15.03 -5.61
C ARG A 150 -16.29 14.51 -5.84
N ALA A 151 -15.30 15.40 -5.86
CA ALA A 151 -13.88 15.04 -5.98
C ALA A 151 -13.44 14.09 -4.85
N GLN A 152 -13.90 14.31 -3.62
CA GLN A 152 -13.63 13.41 -2.49
C GLN A 152 -14.27 12.05 -2.70
N SER A 153 -15.54 11.98 -3.15
CA SER A 153 -16.19 10.71 -3.46
C SER A 153 -15.49 9.94 -4.57
N GLU A 154 -15.05 10.61 -5.63
CA GLU A 154 -14.29 9.99 -6.72
C GLU A 154 -12.94 9.42 -6.21
N LYS A 155 -12.24 10.18 -5.37
CA LYS A 155 -11.02 9.74 -4.69
C LYS A 155 -11.27 8.53 -3.78
N ASP A 156 -12.33 8.54 -2.98
CA ASP A 156 -12.66 7.44 -2.06
C ASP A 156 -13.00 6.15 -2.84
N LEU A 157 -13.78 6.26 -3.93
CA LEU A 157 -14.05 5.15 -4.83
C LEU A 157 -12.77 4.61 -5.48
N ASP A 158 -11.83 5.50 -5.79
CA ASP A 158 -10.57 5.10 -6.35
C ASP A 158 -9.73 4.30 -5.35
N VAL A 159 -9.55 4.82 -4.15
CA VAL A 159 -8.84 4.13 -3.05
C VAL A 159 -9.47 2.76 -2.79
N GLU A 160 -10.80 2.71 -2.68
CA GLU A 160 -11.54 1.47 -2.42
C GLU A 160 -11.33 0.44 -3.55
N ARG A 161 -11.38 0.86 -4.82
CA ARG A 161 -11.16 -0.05 -5.95
C ARG A 161 -9.81 -0.74 -5.89
N ARG A 162 -8.73 -0.02 -5.58
CA ARG A 162 -7.38 -0.60 -5.49
C ARG A 162 -7.25 -1.50 -4.26
N PHE A 163 -7.85 -1.09 -3.14
CA PHE A 163 -7.84 -1.91 -1.94
C PHE A 163 -8.59 -3.24 -2.15
N LEU A 164 -9.75 -3.22 -2.82
CA LEU A 164 -10.50 -4.44 -3.19
C LEU A 164 -9.78 -5.29 -4.24
N ALA A 165 -9.07 -4.68 -5.17
CA ALA A 165 -8.26 -5.38 -6.17
C ALA A 165 -7.17 -6.23 -5.49
N ALA A 166 -6.48 -5.68 -4.49
CA ALA A 166 -5.50 -6.43 -3.68
C ALA A 166 -6.14 -7.63 -2.96
N ARG A 167 -7.30 -7.45 -2.31
CA ARG A 167 -8.02 -8.56 -1.66
C ARG A 167 -8.37 -9.67 -2.64
N LYS A 168 -8.98 -9.31 -3.77
CA LYS A 168 -9.39 -10.28 -4.80
C LYS A 168 -8.20 -11.08 -5.33
N SER A 169 -7.06 -10.43 -5.53
CA SER A 169 -5.84 -11.14 -5.95
C SER A 169 -5.37 -12.15 -4.92
N LEU A 170 -5.36 -11.80 -3.63
CA LEU A 170 -4.98 -12.71 -2.54
C LEU A 170 -5.95 -13.90 -2.40
N GLU A 171 -7.26 -13.65 -2.48
CA GLU A 171 -8.28 -14.71 -2.48
C GLU A 171 -8.09 -15.69 -3.63
N ARG A 172 -7.73 -15.17 -4.81
CA ARG A 172 -7.44 -15.99 -5.98
C ARG A 172 -6.17 -16.83 -5.85
N ILE A 173 -5.12 -16.28 -5.23
CA ILE A 173 -3.91 -17.06 -4.92
C ILE A 173 -4.27 -18.24 -4.02
N ILE A 174 -5.09 -18.02 -2.98
CA ILE A 174 -5.56 -19.10 -2.09
C ILE A 174 -6.37 -20.13 -2.88
N ALA A 175 -7.29 -19.70 -3.75
CA ALA A 175 -8.10 -20.60 -4.57
C ALA A 175 -7.25 -21.45 -5.55
N ILE A 176 -6.16 -20.89 -6.09
CA ILE A 176 -5.20 -21.65 -6.92
C ILE A 176 -4.53 -22.75 -6.08
N HIS A 177 -4.07 -22.43 -4.86
CA HIS A 177 -3.47 -23.45 -3.98
C HIS A 177 -4.49 -24.52 -3.56
N ASP A 178 -5.75 -24.14 -3.35
CA ASP A 178 -6.83 -25.09 -3.02
C ASP A 178 -7.13 -26.05 -4.19
N ALA A 179 -6.88 -25.62 -5.44
CA ALA A 179 -7.07 -26.43 -6.64
C ALA A 179 -5.85 -27.30 -7.01
N HIS A 180 -4.68 -27.02 -6.44
CA HIS A 180 -3.39 -27.60 -6.82
C HIS A 180 -2.61 -28.10 -5.60
N ALA A 181 -2.85 -29.36 -5.22
CA ALA A 181 -2.26 -29.99 -4.03
C ALA A 181 -0.74 -30.22 -4.14
N GLU A 182 -0.18 -30.13 -5.34
CA GLU A 182 1.25 -30.21 -5.62
C GLU A 182 2.01 -28.92 -5.29
N LEU A 183 1.31 -27.80 -5.09
CA LEU A 183 1.96 -26.52 -4.75
C LEU A 183 2.40 -26.50 -3.28
N GLU A 184 3.51 -25.80 -3.03
CA GLU A 184 4.10 -25.66 -1.71
C GLU A 184 3.09 -25.06 -0.70
N PRO A 185 2.74 -25.78 0.39
CA PRO A 185 1.77 -25.30 1.38
C PRO A 185 2.15 -23.97 2.05
N GLU A 186 3.44 -23.67 2.14
CA GLU A 186 3.98 -22.42 2.68
C GLU A 186 3.52 -21.20 1.89
N SER A 187 3.45 -21.31 0.56
CA SER A 187 2.98 -20.22 -0.30
C SER A 187 1.50 -19.91 -0.06
N ARG A 188 0.69 -20.94 0.23
CA ARG A 188 -0.70 -20.77 0.68
C ARG A 188 -0.78 -20.08 2.05
N ALA A 189 0.09 -20.45 2.99
CA ALA A 189 0.16 -19.81 4.30
C ALA A 189 0.55 -18.32 4.19
N GLU A 190 1.46 -17.98 3.28
CA GLU A 190 1.85 -16.61 2.99
C GLU A 190 0.67 -15.80 2.41
N ALA A 191 -0.08 -16.37 1.46
CA ALA A 191 -1.27 -15.73 0.89
C ALA A 191 -2.35 -15.48 1.95
N LEU A 192 -2.62 -16.46 2.82
CA LEU A 192 -3.53 -16.32 3.99
C LEU A 192 -3.05 -15.21 4.93
N THR A 193 -1.74 -15.14 5.18
CA THR A 193 -1.14 -14.11 6.02
C THR A 193 -1.36 -12.72 5.43
N HIS A 194 -1.13 -12.54 4.13
CA HIS A 194 -1.36 -11.27 3.46
C HIS A 194 -2.84 -10.89 3.35
N LEU A 195 -3.74 -11.86 3.26
CA LEU A 195 -5.17 -11.62 3.37
C LEU A 195 -5.56 -11.18 4.79
N GLY A 196 -4.96 -11.77 5.82
CA GLY A 196 -5.08 -11.29 7.19
C GLY A 196 -4.60 -9.84 7.36
N ASP A 197 -3.45 -9.49 6.78
CA ASP A 197 -2.92 -8.12 6.76
C ASP A 197 -3.92 -7.13 6.14
N TRP A 198 -4.58 -7.53 5.04
CA TRP A 198 -5.63 -6.74 4.41
C TRP A 198 -6.79 -6.46 5.37
N TYR A 199 -7.29 -7.51 6.06
CA TYR A 199 -8.40 -7.37 7.00
C TYR A 199 -8.03 -6.55 8.24
N ILE A 200 -6.78 -6.63 8.73
CA ILE A 200 -6.27 -5.75 9.80
C ILE A 200 -6.30 -4.28 9.36
N LEU A 201 -5.87 -3.98 8.13
CA LEU A 201 -5.91 -2.63 7.59
C LEU A 201 -7.34 -2.11 7.45
N ARG A 202 -8.28 -2.98 7.10
CA ARG A 202 -9.72 -2.66 7.04
C ARG A 202 -10.36 -2.45 8.42
N GLY A 203 -9.71 -2.91 9.49
CA GLY A 203 -10.23 -2.88 10.86
C GLY A 203 -11.09 -4.10 11.22
N SER A 204 -11.13 -5.12 10.37
CA SER A 204 -11.84 -6.38 10.60
C SER A 204 -10.96 -7.37 11.38
N ASN A 205 -10.67 -7.03 12.63
CA ASN A 205 -9.68 -7.76 13.45
C ASN A 205 -10.00 -9.26 13.60
N GLN A 206 -11.27 -9.63 13.79
CA GLN A 206 -11.65 -11.02 13.95
C GLN A 206 -11.36 -11.84 12.69
N THR A 207 -11.81 -11.36 11.52
CA THR A 207 -11.53 -12.01 10.23
C THR A 207 -10.03 -12.09 9.94
N ALA A 208 -9.27 -11.05 10.31
CA ALA A 208 -7.82 -11.09 10.19
C ALA A 208 -7.18 -12.19 11.05
N LEU A 209 -7.62 -12.32 12.30
CA LEU A 209 -7.15 -13.36 13.21
C LEU A 209 -7.49 -14.77 12.69
N GLU A 210 -8.67 -14.98 12.12
CA GLU A 210 -9.05 -16.25 11.48
C GLU A 210 -8.07 -16.63 10.35
N HIS A 211 -7.74 -15.69 9.46
CA HIS A 211 -6.76 -15.93 8.40
C HIS A 211 -5.35 -16.22 8.94
N TYR A 212 -4.91 -15.48 9.96
CA TYR A 212 -3.61 -15.72 10.60
C TYR A 212 -3.55 -17.07 11.32
N GLN A 213 -4.63 -17.48 12.00
CA GLN A 213 -4.73 -18.79 12.64
C GLN A 213 -4.65 -19.92 11.62
N ASN A 214 -5.37 -19.80 10.50
CA ASN A 214 -5.31 -20.77 9.42
C ASN A 214 -3.90 -20.89 8.82
N ALA A 215 -3.22 -19.75 8.61
CA ALA A 215 -1.83 -19.74 8.14
C ALA A 215 -0.88 -20.38 9.18
N TRP A 216 -1.03 -20.03 10.45
CA TRP A 216 -0.21 -20.58 11.53
C TRP A 216 -0.39 -22.10 11.66
N GLN A 217 -1.63 -22.59 11.66
CA GLN A 217 -1.94 -24.02 11.75
C GLN A 217 -1.37 -24.79 10.57
N LEU A 218 -1.50 -24.25 9.35
CA LEU A 218 -0.92 -24.85 8.15
C LEU A 218 0.60 -24.99 8.30
N LEU A 219 1.30 -23.94 8.70
CA LEU A 219 2.75 -23.96 8.87
C LEU A 219 3.21 -24.88 10.01
N ALA A 220 2.48 -24.89 11.13
CA ALA A 220 2.80 -25.74 12.28
C ALA A 220 2.74 -27.24 11.94
N GLY A 221 1.90 -27.62 10.96
CA GLY A 221 1.78 -29.00 10.49
C GLY A 221 2.88 -29.45 9.52
N LEU A 222 3.76 -28.56 9.06
CA LEU A 222 4.83 -28.86 8.11
C LEU A 222 6.13 -29.27 8.81
N PRO A 223 7.07 -29.92 8.09
CA PRO A 223 8.44 -30.07 8.57
C PRO A 223 9.04 -28.70 8.95
N ASP A 224 9.77 -28.64 10.06
CA ASP A 224 10.27 -27.38 10.64
C ASP A 224 9.18 -26.34 10.96
N GLY A 225 7.97 -26.79 11.30
CA GLY A 225 6.81 -25.92 11.54
C GLY A 225 7.05 -24.82 12.57
N ASP A 226 7.79 -25.10 13.65
CA ASP A 226 8.19 -24.10 14.64
C ASP A 226 9.01 -22.96 14.01
N LYS A 227 9.97 -23.28 13.13
CA LYS A 227 10.79 -22.28 12.43
C LYS A 227 9.95 -21.48 11.43
N LYS A 228 9.04 -22.14 10.71
CA LYS A 228 8.17 -21.50 9.71
C LYS A 228 7.16 -20.56 10.36
N THR A 229 6.49 -21.00 11.42
CA THR A 229 5.57 -20.17 12.21
C THR A 229 6.30 -19.00 12.85
N GLN A 230 7.50 -19.21 13.42
CA GLN A 230 8.32 -18.14 13.98
C GLN A 230 8.74 -17.11 12.92
N THR A 231 8.96 -17.52 11.67
CA THR A 231 9.32 -16.62 10.57
C THR A 231 8.21 -15.62 10.26
N LEU A 232 6.94 -16.05 10.24
CA LEU A 232 5.81 -15.16 9.92
C LEU A 232 5.15 -14.53 11.16
N PHE A 233 5.16 -15.19 12.30
CA PHE A 233 4.37 -14.78 13.47
C PHE A 233 5.18 -14.64 14.76
N GLY A 234 6.50 -14.81 14.69
CA GLY A 234 7.39 -14.75 15.86
C GLY A 234 7.60 -13.36 16.45
N SER A 235 7.24 -12.31 15.72
CA SER A 235 7.30 -10.92 16.19
C SER A 235 6.25 -10.06 15.49
N PRO A 236 5.87 -8.91 16.06
CA PRO A 236 4.99 -7.97 15.39
C PRO A 236 5.57 -7.46 14.07
N VAL A 237 4.77 -7.49 13.00
CA VAL A 237 5.20 -7.03 11.66
C VAL A 237 4.32 -5.86 11.21
N PRO A 238 4.86 -4.69 10.84
CA PRO A 238 4.07 -3.60 10.26
C PRO A 238 3.35 -4.06 8.98
N VAL A 239 2.08 -3.69 8.83
CA VAL A 239 1.27 -4.07 7.66
C VAL A 239 0.91 -2.84 6.79
N PRO A 240 0.76 -2.99 5.46
CA PRO A 240 0.90 -4.23 4.68
C PRO A 240 2.36 -4.70 4.62
N SER A 241 2.59 -5.99 4.87
CA SER A 241 3.94 -6.56 4.93
C SER A 241 4.44 -7.10 3.58
N LEU A 242 3.55 -7.18 2.59
CA LEU A 242 3.82 -7.72 1.26
C LEU A 242 4.93 -6.92 0.55
N ARG A 243 5.95 -7.63 0.09
CA ARG A 243 7.00 -7.09 -0.78
C ARG A 243 7.22 -8.10 -1.90
N LEU A 244 7.29 -7.64 -3.14
CA LEU A 244 7.83 -8.47 -4.21
C LEU A 244 9.30 -8.74 -3.92
N SER A 245 9.72 -10.00 -4.07
CA SER A 245 11.12 -10.38 -4.20
C SER A 245 11.62 -9.97 -5.58
N VAL A 246 11.98 -8.69 -5.73
CA VAL A 246 12.60 -8.21 -6.97
C VAL A 246 14.11 -8.50 -6.92
N PRO A 247 14.72 -9.09 -7.97
CA PRO A 247 16.17 -9.18 -8.10
C PRO A 247 16.77 -7.80 -7.86
N SER A 248 17.62 -7.71 -6.85
CA SER A 248 17.99 -6.42 -6.24
C SER A 248 18.70 -5.51 -7.22
N VAL A 249 18.09 -4.37 -7.55
CA VAL A 249 18.86 -3.14 -7.78
C VAL A 249 19.48 -2.81 -6.43
N ASP A 250 20.79 -2.58 -6.38
CA ASP A 250 21.57 -2.32 -5.17
C ASP A 250 20.76 -1.48 -4.17
N LYS A 251 20.27 -2.16 -3.12
CA LYS A 251 19.41 -1.53 -2.12
C LYS A 251 20.22 -0.41 -1.48
N GLN A 252 19.73 0.83 -1.56
CA GLN A 252 19.97 1.75 -0.46
C GLN A 252 19.11 1.29 0.71
N VAL A 253 19.55 0.21 1.38
CA VAL A 253 19.03 -0.14 2.69
C VAL A 253 19.25 1.11 3.55
N ALA A 254 18.17 1.68 4.08
CA ALA A 254 18.29 2.75 5.06
C ALA A 254 19.35 2.29 6.08
N PRO A 255 20.41 3.09 6.31
CA PRO A 255 21.55 2.61 7.08
C PRO A 255 21.05 2.07 8.42
N ALA A 256 21.56 0.89 8.81
CA ALA A 256 21.15 0.24 10.07
C ALA A 256 21.28 1.18 11.28
N ASN A 257 22.18 2.15 11.18
CA ASN A 257 22.27 3.33 12.03
C ASN A 257 22.22 4.61 11.18
N PRO A 258 21.04 5.22 11.01
CA PRO A 258 20.95 6.52 10.38
C PRO A 258 21.56 7.59 11.30
N ALA A 259 22.30 8.55 10.73
CA ALA A 259 22.90 9.64 11.50
C ALA A 259 21.84 10.47 12.26
N ASN A 260 20.67 10.64 11.63
CA ASN A 260 19.49 11.29 12.19
C ASN A 260 18.42 10.24 12.49
N PHE A 261 18.07 10.06 13.77
CA PHE A 261 17.17 8.99 14.19
C PHE A 261 16.32 9.35 15.42
N VAL A 262 15.27 8.54 15.62
CA VAL A 262 14.50 8.42 16.86
C VAL A 262 14.32 6.93 17.17
N THR A 263 14.64 6.52 18.38
CA THR A 263 14.37 5.18 18.92
C THR A 263 13.11 5.25 19.76
N VAL A 264 12.17 4.34 19.50
CA VAL A 264 10.87 4.27 20.20
C VAL A 264 10.73 2.88 20.82
N THR A 265 10.32 2.85 22.08
CA THR A 265 9.75 1.66 22.74
C THR A 265 8.24 1.69 22.64
N TYR A 266 7.62 0.57 22.32
CA TYR A 266 6.16 0.48 22.22
C TYR A 266 5.66 -0.95 22.39
N ASP A 267 4.39 -1.08 22.73
CA ASP A 267 3.69 -2.36 22.81
C ASP A 267 2.84 -2.57 21.57
N VAL A 268 2.71 -3.82 21.13
CA VAL A 268 1.76 -4.24 20.08
C VAL A 268 0.76 -5.20 20.68
N THR A 269 -0.51 -4.81 20.64
CA THR A 269 -1.61 -5.66 21.12
C THR A 269 -1.86 -6.85 20.20
N LYS A 270 -2.53 -7.88 20.70
CA LYS A 270 -3.05 -9.03 19.94
C LYS A 270 -3.99 -8.65 18.78
N ASN A 271 -4.49 -7.42 18.76
CA ASN A 271 -5.31 -6.86 17.69
C ASN A 271 -4.49 -5.98 16.72
N GLY A 272 -3.16 -5.95 16.84
CA GLY A 272 -2.29 -5.24 15.92
C GLY A 272 -2.21 -3.72 16.12
N ARG A 273 -2.65 -3.20 17.27
CA ARG A 273 -2.56 -1.77 17.61
C ARG A 273 -1.37 -1.48 18.51
N VAL A 274 -0.76 -0.32 18.28
CA VAL A 274 0.34 0.19 19.09
C VAL A 274 -0.17 0.92 20.33
N HIS A 275 0.43 0.62 21.48
CA HIS A 275 0.22 1.31 22.76
C HIS A 275 1.57 1.64 23.43
N ASN A 276 1.55 2.49 24.47
CA ASN A 276 2.71 2.84 25.29
C ASN A 276 3.95 3.25 24.47
N ALA A 277 3.72 3.97 23.37
CA ALA A 277 4.78 4.42 22.47
C ALA A 277 5.52 5.64 23.04
N GLU A 278 6.79 5.45 23.37
CA GLU A 278 7.65 6.42 24.04
C GLU A 278 9.03 6.49 23.36
N ILE A 279 9.59 7.70 23.27
CA ILE A 279 10.94 7.90 22.71
C ILE A 279 11.96 7.63 23.79
N THR A 280 12.88 6.70 23.54
CA THR A 280 13.92 6.28 24.50
C THR A 280 15.32 6.76 24.13
N ASP A 281 15.55 7.07 22.85
CA ASP A 281 16.84 7.56 22.35
C ASP A 281 16.60 8.38 21.05
N GLN A 282 17.45 9.35 20.76
CA GLN A 282 17.29 10.25 19.61
C GLN A 282 18.61 10.93 19.23
N SER A 283 18.76 11.29 17.96
CA SER A 283 19.88 12.15 17.54
C SER A 283 19.79 13.54 18.18
N PRO A 284 20.94 14.22 18.42
CA PRO A 284 20.96 15.57 19.00
C PRO A 284 20.08 16.58 18.26
N ASP A 285 20.05 16.50 16.93
CA ASP A 285 19.34 17.44 16.06
C ASP A 285 17.86 17.02 15.78
N ALA A 286 17.34 16.02 16.50
CA ALA A 286 15.98 15.54 16.31
C ALA A 286 14.93 16.58 16.75
N SER A 287 14.38 17.31 15.78
CA SER A 287 13.34 18.33 16.02
C SER A 287 12.08 17.76 16.70
N VAL A 288 11.35 18.59 17.43
CA VAL A 288 10.05 18.22 18.05
C VAL A 288 9.06 17.73 17.00
N SER A 289 9.03 18.34 15.82
CA SER A 289 8.13 17.97 14.73
C SER A 289 8.48 16.61 14.12
N ALA A 290 9.77 16.30 13.93
CA ALA A 290 10.22 15.00 13.47
C ALA A 290 9.84 13.89 14.46
N ARG A 291 10.08 14.11 15.76
CA ARG A 291 9.70 13.19 16.84
C ARG A 291 8.20 12.92 16.89
N ARG A 292 7.38 13.98 16.80
CA ARG A 292 5.92 13.86 16.74
C ARG A 292 5.46 13.07 15.51
N LYS A 293 6.03 13.35 14.33
CA LYS A 293 5.71 12.61 13.10
C LYS A 293 5.97 11.11 13.22
N VAL A 294 7.09 10.72 13.83
CA VAL A 294 7.41 9.30 14.08
C VAL A 294 6.36 8.66 14.99
N LEU A 295 6.05 9.27 16.13
CA LEU A 295 5.03 8.75 17.05
C LEU A 295 3.62 8.68 16.42
N ASP A 296 3.23 9.71 15.67
CA ASP A 296 1.94 9.76 14.99
C ASP A 296 1.84 8.69 13.89
N SER A 297 2.91 8.49 13.12
CA SER A 297 2.98 7.43 12.10
C SER A 297 2.86 6.05 12.75
N LEU A 298 3.62 5.80 13.82
CA LEU A 298 3.61 4.53 14.54
C LEU A 298 2.22 4.19 15.09
N ARG A 299 1.53 5.17 15.70
CA ARG A 299 0.17 5.00 16.26
C ARG A 299 -0.91 4.80 15.20
N LYS A 300 -0.73 5.37 14.00
CA LYS A 300 -1.67 5.22 12.88
C LYS A 300 -1.54 3.87 12.18
N ASN A 301 -0.32 3.34 12.13
CA ASN A 301 -0.04 2.06 11.48
C ASN A 301 -0.71 0.88 12.20
N ARG A 302 -0.79 -0.24 11.50
CA ARG A 302 -1.22 -1.52 12.03
C ARG A 302 -0.10 -2.53 11.95
N PHE A 303 -0.19 -3.54 12.79
CA PHE A 303 0.78 -4.61 12.88
C PHE A 303 0.06 -5.95 12.82
N ARG A 304 0.63 -6.92 12.08
CA ARG A 304 0.35 -8.32 12.31
C ARG A 304 0.90 -8.67 13.70
N PRO A 305 0.07 -9.17 14.63
CA PRO A 305 0.51 -9.46 15.99
C PRO A 305 1.42 -10.69 16.01
N ARG A 306 2.16 -10.84 17.11
CA ARG A 306 2.91 -12.06 17.42
C ARG A 306 1.95 -13.17 17.83
N PHE A 307 2.30 -14.41 17.52
CA PHE A 307 1.53 -15.59 17.94
C PHE A 307 2.35 -16.46 18.90
N GLU A 308 1.65 -17.06 19.86
CA GLU A 308 2.12 -18.15 20.71
C GLU A 308 1.09 -19.28 20.64
N ASN A 309 1.52 -20.51 20.33
CA ASN A 309 0.65 -21.68 20.26
C ASN A 309 -0.62 -21.47 19.41
N GLY A 310 -0.49 -20.78 18.27
CA GLY A 310 -1.61 -20.51 17.35
C GLY A 310 -2.55 -19.40 17.79
N VAL A 311 -2.24 -18.65 18.84
CA VAL A 311 -3.08 -17.53 19.32
C VAL A 311 -2.29 -16.22 19.30
N ALA A 312 -2.92 -15.15 18.83
CA ALA A 312 -2.33 -13.81 18.88
C ALA A 312 -2.17 -13.32 20.33
N VAL A 313 -1.01 -12.78 20.64
CA VAL A 313 -0.65 -12.30 21.99
C VAL A 313 -0.13 -10.87 21.95
N ASP A 314 -0.27 -10.19 23.08
CA ASP A 314 0.36 -8.88 23.27
C ASP A 314 1.89 -9.04 23.26
N THR A 315 2.58 -8.06 22.70
CA THR A 315 4.05 -7.96 22.70
C THR A 315 4.43 -6.65 23.35
N LEU A 316 5.13 -6.74 24.49
CA LEU A 316 5.51 -5.58 25.29
C LEU A 316 6.95 -5.15 24.98
N GLY A 317 7.23 -3.84 25.06
CA GLY A 317 8.58 -3.30 25.03
C GLY A 317 9.32 -3.46 23.70
N THR A 318 8.62 -3.48 22.57
CA THR A 318 9.24 -3.52 21.24
C THR A 318 10.09 -2.27 21.02
N VAL A 319 11.37 -2.44 20.69
CA VAL A 319 12.30 -1.33 20.41
C VAL A 319 12.49 -1.19 18.91
N LYS A 320 12.30 0.02 18.36
CA LYS A 320 12.62 0.30 16.95
C LYS A 320 13.25 1.67 16.77
N ARG A 321 14.35 1.71 16.02
CA ARG A 321 14.99 2.94 15.54
C ARG A 321 14.42 3.32 14.17
N PHE A 322 14.00 4.58 14.04
CA PHE A 322 13.45 5.18 12.83
C PHE A 322 14.39 6.27 12.31
N PRO A 323 14.74 6.27 11.01
CA PRO A 323 15.41 7.41 10.39
C PRO A 323 14.50 8.64 10.38
N ILE A 324 15.07 9.83 10.55
CA ILE A 324 14.38 11.09 10.35
C ILE A 324 15.18 11.96 9.37
N ASN A 325 14.45 12.67 8.50
CA ASN A 325 15.01 13.61 7.53
C ASN A 325 14.89 15.06 8.00
#